data_AF-A0A4R6I030-F1
#
_entry.id   AF-A0A4R6I030-F1
#
_cell.length_a   1.000
_cell.length_b   1.000
_cell.length_c   1.000
_cell.angle_alpha   90.00
_cell.angle_beta   90.00
_cell.angle_gamma   90.00
#
_symmetry.space_group_name_H-M   'P 1'
#
loop_
_entity.id
_entity.type
_entity.pdbx_description
1 polymer ?
#
loop_
_entity_poly.entity_id
_entity_poly.type
_entity_poly.pdbx_seq_one_letter_code
_entity_poly.pdbx_strand_id
1 'polypeptide(L)'
;MDSPARLDDSLATAREATLEMLKHLGKRNRLTRTPLLDGVVSMTMDGKPGCNKLMGRITSADMGSLRILHLPNSWNHFMGDHAVVFRVLPLGPQQTLVTTKWLVHKDAVEEVDYQPHEIRKVWDASNEEDLRLVEENQRGINFVAYQPGPYSETAEFGVIDFIDWYSESLLENLGHTAPHLKLAEG
;
A
#
# COMPACT_ATOMS: atom_id res chain seq x y z
N MET A 1 -33.77 -24.61 4.56
CA MET A 1 -32.63 -23.97 5.27
C MET A 1 -31.40 -24.56 4.63
N ASP A 2 -30.76 -23.82 3.73
CA ASP A 2 -29.63 -24.34 2.98
C ASP A 2 -28.45 -23.36 3.01
N SER A 3 -27.28 -23.97 2.93
CA SER A 3 -25.97 -23.63 3.50
C SER A 3 -25.33 -22.25 3.19
N PRO A 4 -24.52 -21.68 4.12
CA PRO A 4 -23.65 -20.53 3.85
C PRO A 4 -22.31 -21.01 3.26
N ALA A 5 -22.24 -21.17 1.95
CA ALA A 5 -20.99 -21.46 1.26
C ALA A 5 -20.93 -20.62 -0.03
N ARG A 6 -20.18 -19.50 0.01
CA ARG A 6 -19.67 -18.80 -1.20
C ARG A 6 -18.78 -17.57 -0.97
N LEU A 7 -18.56 -17.12 0.27
CA LEU A 7 -17.69 -15.98 0.53
C LEU A 7 -16.20 -16.35 0.68
N ASP A 8 -15.90 -17.56 1.18
CA ASP A 8 -14.54 -18.04 1.51
C ASP A 8 -13.67 -18.32 0.27
N ASP A 9 -14.21 -19.04 -0.72
CA ASP A 9 -13.46 -19.45 -1.93
C ASP A 9 -12.95 -18.26 -2.78
N SER A 10 -13.68 -17.14 -2.78
CA SER A 10 -13.29 -15.94 -3.53
C SER A 10 -12.03 -15.25 -2.95
N LEU A 11 -11.91 -15.25 -1.61
CA LEU A 11 -10.76 -14.69 -0.91
C LEU A 11 -9.54 -15.61 -1.02
N ALA A 12 -9.75 -16.94 -0.99
CA ALA A 12 -8.69 -17.92 -1.20
C ALA A 12 -8.11 -17.86 -2.62
N THR A 13 -8.96 -17.73 -3.63
CA THR A 13 -8.54 -17.62 -5.04
C THR A 13 -7.85 -16.28 -5.34
N ALA A 14 -8.35 -15.17 -4.76
CA ALA A 14 -7.68 -13.87 -4.84
C ALA A 14 -6.31 -13.88 -4.13
N ARG A 15 -6.18 -14.61 -3.02
CA ARG A 15 -4.91 -14.80 -2.29
C ARG A 15 -3.89 -15.59 -3.10
N GLU A 16 -4.29 -16.70 -3.74
CA GLU A 16 -3.40 -17.47 -4.62
C GLU A 16 -2.93 -16.66 -5.83
N ALA A 17 -3.84 -15.94 -6.49
CA ALA A 17 -3.50 -15.07 -7.62
C ALA A 17 -2.59 -13.89 -7.21
N THR A 18 -2.77 -13.33 -6.01
CA THR A 18 -1.93 -12.23 -5.49
C THR A 18 -0.52 -12.70 -5.13
N LEU A 19 -0.40 -13.94 -4.62
CA LEU A 19 0.90 -14.56 -4.32
C LEU A 19 1.71 -14.84 -5.60
N GLU A 20 1.08 -15.24 -6.71
CA GLU A 20 1.78 -15.46 -7.99
C GLU A 20 2.34 -14.17 -8.62
N MET A 21 1.88 -12.98 -8.22
CA MET A 21 2.29 -11.70 -8.82
C MET A 21 3.17 -10.81 -7.94
N LEU A 22 3.59 -11.30 -6.76
CA LEU A 22 4.46 -10.60 -5.83
C LEU A 22 5.94 -10.74 -6.22
N LYS A 23 6.54 -9.68 -6.75
CA LYS A 23 8.00 -9.61 -6.96
C LYS A 23 8.67 -8.86 -5.80
N HIS A 24 9.53 -9.56 -5.07
CA HIS A 24 10.40 -8.99 -4.05
C HIS A 24 11.75 -8.65 -4.68
N LEU A 25 12.19 -7.40 -4.56
CA LEU A 25 13.52 -6.94 -4.98
C LEU A 25 14.28 -6.51 -3.74
N GLY A 26 14.79 -7.51 -3.01
CA GLY A 26 15.26 -7.35 -1.63
C GLY A 26 14.10 -7.02 -0.66
N LYS A 27 14.43 -6.69 0.58
CA LYS A 27 13.43 -6.36 1.62
C LYS A 27 12.81 -4.96 1.47
N ARG A 28 13.52 -4.06 0.77
CA ARG A 28 13.19 -2.64 0.61
C ARG A 28 12.14 -2.35 -0.47
N ASN A 29 12.07 -3.17 -1.51
CA ASN A 29 11.22 -2.94 -2.67
C ASN A 29 10.26 -4.10 -2.87
N ARG A 30 8.96 -3.81 -2.89
CA ARG A 30 7.92 -4.80 -3.19
C ARG A 30 7.03 -4.28 -4.29
N LEU A 31 6.74 -5.16 -5.26
CA LEU A 31 5.89 -4.86 -6.39
C LEU A 31 4.83 -5.95 -6.53
N THR A 32 3.56 -5.56 -6.56
CA THR A 32 2.43 -6.48 -6.73
C THR A 32 1.42 -5.88 -7.66
N ARG A 33 0.82 -6.67 -8.54
CA ARG A 33 -0.42 -6.26 -9.20
C ARG A 33 -1.55 -7.09 -8.60
N THR A 34 -2.51 -6.40 -7.99
CA THR A 34 -3.65 -7.03 -7.34
C THR A 34 -4.90 -6.73 -8.16
N PRO A 35 -5.68 -7.74 -8.58
CA PRO A 35 -6.99 -7.49 -9.18
C PRO A 35 -7.89 -6.77 -8.18
N LEU A 36 -8.76 -5.90 -8.68
CA LEU A 36 -9.80 -5.28 -7.86
C LEU A 36 -11.02 -6.21 -7.79
N LEU A 37 -12.06 -5.79 -7.07
CA LEU A 37 -13.31 -6.54 -7.00
C LEU A 37 -13.95 -6.68 -8.39
N ASP A 38 -14.79 -7.69 -8.57
CA ASP A 38 -15.49 -7.90 -9.85
C ASP A 38 -16.31 -6.66 -10.23
N GLY A 39 -16.16 -6.21 -11.47
CA GLY A 39 -16.77 -4.98 -11.99
C GLY A 39 -16.12 -3.67 -11.51
N VAL A 40 -15.07 -3.71 -10.70
CA VAL A 40 -14.33 -2.54 -10.21
C VAL A 40 -13.00 -2.39 -10.96
N VAL A 41 -12.76 -1.22 -11.53
CA VAL A 41 -11.56 -0.93 -12.33
C VAL A 41 -10.69 0.20 -11.76
N SER A 42 -11.20 0.93 -10.77
CA SER A 42 -10.48 2.02 -10.10
C SER A 42 -10.90 2.17 -8.63
N MET A 43 -10.08 2.88 -7.84
CA MET A 43 -10.34 3.17 -6.42
C MET A 43 -11.24 4.40 -6.26
N THR A 44 -12.44 4.32 -6.81
CA THR A 44 -13.49 5.34 -6.75
C THR A 44 -14.72 4.80 -6.02
N MET A 45 -15.62 5.67 -5.58
CA MET A 45 -16.80 5.27 -4.81
C MET A 45 -17.73 4.31 -5.57
N ASP A 46 -17.81 4.44 -6.90
CA ASP A 46 -18.65 3.59 -7.75
C ASP A 46 -17.85 2.49 -8.50
N GLY A 47 -16.54 2.42 -8.24
CA GLY A 47 -15.63 1.45 -8.84
C GLY A 47 -15.30 1.68 -10.33
N LYS A 48 -15.82 2.74 -10.95
CA LYS A 48 -15.54 3.09 -12.36
C LYS A 48 -14.28 3.95 -12.50
N PRO A 49 -13.75 4.16 -13.73
CA PRO A 49 -12.61 5.05 -13.92
C PRO A 49 -12.88 6.44 -13.33
N GLY A 50 -11.96 6.92 -12.49
CA GLY A 50 -11.96 8.29 -11.98
C GLY A 50 -11.47 9.31 -13.02
N CYS A 51 -10.75 8.86 -14.06
CA CYS A 51 -10.43 9.67 -15.23
C CYS A 51 -10.85 8.96 -16.53
N ASN A 52 -11.49 9.69 -17.44
CA ASN A 52 -11.88 9.21 -18.77
C ASN A 52 -10.67 8.93 -19.69
N LYS A 53 -9.50 9.50 -19.37
CA LYS A 53 -8.27 9.35 -20.14
C LYS A 53 -7.29 8.44 -19.40
N LEU A 54 -6.99 7.27 -19.99
CA LEU A 54 -6.08 6.29 -19.40
C LEU A 54 -4.64 6.78 -19.31
N MET A 55 -3.89 6.22 -18.37
CA MET A 55 -2.50 6.60 -18.10
C MET A 55 -1.54 6.07 -19.19
N GLY A 56 -0.71 6.97 -19.73
CA GLY A 56 0.38 6.62 -20.64
C GLY A 56 -0.07 5.90 -21.90
N ARG A 57 0.27 4.62 -22.02
CA ARG A 57 -0.03 3.75 -23.19
C ARG A 57 -0.95 2.58 -22.82
N ILE A 58 -1.62 2.67 -21.67
CA ILE A 58 -2.56 1.64 -21.22
C ILE A 58 -3.78 1.65 -22.15
N THR A 59 -4.24 0.47 -22.54
CA THR A 59 -5.37 0.28 -23.47
C THR A 59 -6.64 -0.25 -22.79
N SER A 60 -6.57 -0.59 -21.50
CA SER A 60 -7.69 -1.09 -20.69
C SER A 60 -7.75 -0.35 -19.37
N ALA A 61 -8.95 0.03 -18.92
CA ALA A 61 -9.12 0.55 -17.56
C ALA A 61 -8.95 -0.55 -16.50
N ASP A 62 -9.36 -1.78 -16.83
CA ASP A 62 -9.26 -2.93 -15.95
C ASP A 62 -7.85 -3.52 -16.01
N MET A 63 -6.98 -2.96 -15.17
CA MET A 63 -5.58 -3.39 -15.00
C MET A 63 -5.29 -3.83 -13.55
N GLY A 64 -6.31 -3.83 -12.70
CA GLY A 64 -6.15 -3.90 -11.24
C GLY A 64 -5.32 -2.74 -10.68
N SER A 65 -4.87 -2.89 -9.44
CA SER A 65 -3.97 -1.95 -8.78
C SER A 65 -2.54 -2.49 -8.77
N LEU A 66 -1.62 -1.83 -9.47
CA LEU A 66 -0.19 -2.02 -9.26
C LEU A 66 0.23 -1.28 -7.99
N ARG A 67 0.65 -2.06 -7.00
CA ARG A 67 1.13 -1.59 -5.70
C ARG A 67 2.65 -1.58 -5.70
N ILE A 68 3.24 -0.41 -5.43
CA ILE A 68 4.69 -0.23 -5.33
C ILE A 68 5.02 0.26 -3.92
N LEU A 69 5.70 -0.59 -3.14
CA LEU A 69 6.27 -0.21 -1.85
C LEU A 69 7.77 0.00 -2.01
N HIS A 70 8.24 1.18 -1.61
CA HIS A 70 9.65 1.52 -1.52
C HIS A 70 9.95 2.12 -0.14
N LEU A 71 10.57 1.32 0.71
CA LEU A 71 10.96 1.76 2.05
C LEU A 71 12.14 2.75 1.98
N PRO A 72 12.21 3.75 2.87
CA PRO A 72 11.30 3.99 4.00
C PRO A 72 10.08 4.87 3.71
N ASN A 73 10.00 5.51 2.54
CA ASN A 73 9.24 6.76 2.42
C ASN A 73 8.10 6.75 1.40
N SER A 74 7.75 5.60 0.79
CA SER A 74 6.72 5.58 -0.24
C SER A 74 5.98 4.24 -0.34
N TRP A 75 4.66 4.32 -0.42
CA TRP A 75 3.78 3.28 -0.98
C TRP A 75 2.90 3.92 -2.06
N ASN A 76 2.51 3.18 -3.10
CA ASN A 76 1.84 3.77 -4.26
C ASN A 76 0.87 2.78 -4.90
N HIS A 77 -0.19 3.31 -5.50
CA HIS A 77 -1.23 2.57 -6.20
C HIS A 77 -1.40 3.13 -7.61
N PHE A 78 -1.23 2.29 -8.63
CA PHE A 78 -1.42 2.67 -10.03
C PHE A 78 -2.53 1.83 -10.64
N MET A 79 -3.63 2.48 -11.01
CA MET A 79 -4.74 1.91 -11.77
C MET A 79 -4.57 2.24 -13.27
N GLY A 80 -5.55 1.86 -14.10
CA GLY A 80 -5.51 2.15 -15.54
C GLY A 80 -5.68 3.64 -15.87
N ASP A 81 -6.42 4.37 -15.04
CA ASP A 81 -6.90 5.72 -15.31
C ASP A 81 -6.20 6.82 -14.50
N HIS A 82 -5.72 6.51 -13.30
CA HIS A 82 -4.94 7.43 -12.48
C HIS A 82 -3.99 6.67 -11.53
N ALA A 83 -3.12 7.40 -10.85
CA ALA A 83 -2.28 6.87 -9.78
C ALA A 83 -2.43 7.69 -8.50
N VAL A 84 -2.30 7.01 -7.37
CA VAL A 84 -2.25 7.62 -6.03
C VAL A 84 -0.89 7.30 -5.44
N VAL A 85 -0.09 8.34 -5.26
CA VAL A 85 1.30 8.23 -4.81
C VAL A 85 1.45 8.86 -3.44
N PHE A 86 2.13 8.14 -2.54
CA PHE A 86 2.28 8.56 -1.15
C PHE A 86 3.76 8.80 -0.85
N ARG A 87 3.99 9.84 -0.05
CA ARG A 87 5.29 10.13 0.55
C ARG A 87 5.16 10.27 2.05
N VAL A 88 6.01 9.57 2.79
CA VAL A 88 6.09 9.59 4.25
C VAL A 88 7.35 10.33 4.67
N LEU A 89 7.22 11.37 5.47
CA LEU A 89 8.35 12.12 6.02
C LEU A 89 8.23 12.22 7.55
N PRO A 90 9.28 11.85 8.30
CA PRO A 90 9.28 12.09 9.74
C PRO A 90 9.43 13.59 10.02
N LEU A 91 8.57 14.13 10.87
CA LEU A 91 8.71 15.49 11.44
C LEU A 91 9.31 15.46 12.84
N GLY A 92 9.18 14.32 13.53
CA GLY A 92 9.77 14.05 14.83
C GLY A 92 9.41 12.65 15.33
N PRO A 93 9.74 12.29 16.59
CA PRO A 93 9.50 10.95 17.13
C PRO A 93 8.02 10.52 17.17
N GLN A 94 7.09 11.47 17.20
CA GLN A 94 5.64 11.22 17.31
C GLN A 94 4.84 11.98 16.25
N GLN A 95 5.50 12.43 15.17
CA GLN A 95 4.83 13.21 14.13
C GLN A 95 5.38 12.86 12.76
N THR A 96 4.48 12.55 11.84
CA THR A 96 4.79 12.15 10.47
C THR A 96 3.93 12.94 9.49
N LEU A 97 4.54 13.47 8.44
CA LEU A 97 3.84 14.08 7.31
C LEU A 97 3.64 13.02 6.22
N VAL A 98 2.38 12.67 5.97
CA VAL A 98 2.00 11.88 4.79
C VAL A 98 1.49 12.84 3.72
N THR A 99 2.11 12.82 2.54
CA THR A 99 1.67 13.59 1.37
C THR A 99 1.12 12.63 0.33
N THR A 100 -0.16 12.77 0.00
CA THR A 100 -0.82 12.00 -1.06
C THR A 100 -0.98 12.89 -2.30
N LYS A 101 -0.64 12.35 -3.48
CA LYS A 101 -0.86 13.03 -4.77
C LYS A 101 -1.60 12.12 -5.72
N TRP A 102 -2.52 12.70 -6.47
CA TRP A 102 -3.24 12.05 -7.56
C TRP A 102 -2.61 12.47 -8.87
N LEU A 103 -2.24 11.48 -9.68
CA LEU A 103 -1.64 11.68 -10.99
C LEU A 103 -2.62 11.18 -12.04
N VAL A 104 -3.07 12.08 -12.91
CA VAL A 104 -3.88 11.79 -14.10
C VAL A 104 -3.03 11.96 -15.37
N HIS A 105 -3.59 11.60 -16.52
CA HIS A 105 -2.92 11.84 -17.79
C HIS A 105 -2.64 13.34 -17.99
N LYS A 106 -1.47 13.71 -18.52
CA LYS A 106 -1.05 15.12 -18.70
C LYS A 106 -2.00 15.98 -19.55
N ASP A 107 -2.75 15.33 -20.43
CA ASP A 107 -3.71 15.96 -21.35
C ASP A 107 -5.16 15.78 -20.85
N ALA A 108 -5.37 15.25 -19.64
CA ALA A 108 -6.68 15.19 -19.01
C ALA A 108 -7.05 16.58 -18.48
N VAL A 109 -8.29 17.00 -18.72
CA VAL A 109 -8.81 18.31 -18.32
C VAL A 109 -9.73 18.15 -17.12
N GLU A 110 -9.46 18.92 -16.07
CA GLU A 110 -10.31 18.98 -14.86
C GLU A 110 -11.75 19.38 -15.22
N GLU A 111 -12.72 18.81 -14.53
CA GLU A 111 -14.17 18.96 -14.75
C GLU A 111 -14.68 18.43 -16.11
N VAL A 112 -13.81 17.86 -16.95
CA VAL A 112 -14.16 17.23 -18.23
C VAL A 112 -13.81 15.74 -18.22
N ASP A 113 -12.54 15.44 -18.00
CA ASP A 113 -12.02 14.07 -17.98
C ASP A 113 -12.05 13.47 -16.57
N TYR A 114 -12.00 14.30 -15.52
CA TYR A 114 -12.04 13.87 -14.12
C TYR A 114 -12.56 14.99 -13.22
N GLN A 115 -13.05 14.62 -12.05
CA GLN A 115 -13.55 15.53 -11.01
C GLN A 115 -12.65 15.36 -9.78
N PRO A 116 -11.88 16.39 -9.36
CA PRO A 116 -10.89 16.26 -8.30
C PRO A 116 -11.44 15.68 -7.00
N HIS A 117 -12.66 16.06 -6.61
CA HIS A 117 -13.31 15.54 -5.40
C HIS A 117 -13.63 14.06 -5.51
N GLU A 118 -14.18 13.61 -6.64
CA GLU A 118 -14.61 12.22 -6.82
C GLU A 118 -13.42 11.25 -6.87
N ILE A 119 -12.32 11.63 -7.54
CA ILE A 119 -11.11 10.80 -7.60
C ILE A 119 -10.40 10.67 -6.25
N ARG A 120 -10.59 11.65 -5.35
CA ARG A 120 -9.95 11.69 -4.04
C ARG A 120 -10.75 11.00 -2.95
N LYS A 121 -12.06 10.97 -3.09
CA LYS A 121 -13.00 10.67 -2.01
C LYS A 121 -12.69 9.41 -1.21
N VAL A 122 -12.38 8.30 -1.89
CA VAL A 122 -12.03 7.02 -1.22
C VAL A 122 -10.77 7.20 -0.36
N TRP A 123 -9.69 7.71 -0.95
CA TRP A 123 -8.41 7.85 -0.26
C TRP A 123 -8.37 8.99 0.75
N ASP A 124 -9.14 10.06 0.58
CA ASP A 124 -9.31 11.09 1.60
C ASP A 124 -9.95 10.49 2.86
N ALA A 125 -11.02 9.70 2.70
CA ALA A 125 -11.66 9.00 3.82
C ALA A 125 -10.72 7.97 4.46
N SER A 126 -10.08 7.10 3.68
CA SER A 126 -9.16 6.08 4.20
C SER A 126 -7.95 6.69 4.91
N ASN A 127 -7.38 7.78 4.38
CA ASN A 127 -6.26 8.47 5.06
C ASN A 127 -6.70 9.08 6.39
N GLU A 128 -7.93 9.60 6.49
CA GLU A 128 -8.48 10.11 7.75
C GLU A 128 -8.73 9.00 8.77
N GLU A 129 -9.19 7.82 8.31
CA GLU A 129 -9.35 6.62 9.15
C GLU A 129 -8.00 6.11 9.67
N ASP A 130 -7.00 5.97 8.79
CA ASP A 130 -5.65 5.54 9.14
C ASP A 130 -4.97 6.51 10.11
N LEU A 131 -5.15 7.83 9.92
CA LEU A 131 -4.61 8.85 10.82
C LEU A 131 -5.11 8.63 12.25
N ARG A 132 -6.43 8.46 12.44
CA ARG A 132 -7.01 8.23 13.77
C ARG A 132 -6.45 6.96 14.40
N LEU A 133 -6.37 5.87 13.63
CA LEU A 133 -5.84 4.59 14.12
C LEU A 133 -4.38 4.73 14.58
N VAL A 134 -3.54 5.39 13.79
CA VAL A 134 -2.12 5.61 14.10
C VAL A 134 -1.96 6.49 15.34
N GLU A 135 -2.75 7.57 15.46
CA GLU A 135 -2.69 8.45 16.63
C GLU A 135 -3.14 7.75 17.92
N GLU A 136 -4.21 6.96 17.87
CA GLU A 136 -4.64 6.16 19.04
C GLU A 136 -3.60 5.11 19.41
N ASN A 137 -3.01 4.45 18.41
CA ASN A 137 -1.95 3.47 18.65
C ASN A 137 -0.73 4.11 19.34
N GLN A 138 -0.31 5.30 18.88
CA GLN A 138 0.78 6.05 19.53
C GLN A 138 0.43 6.46 20.97
N ARG A 139 -0.81 6.90 21.23
CA ARG A 139 -1.29 7.19 22.60
C ARG A 139 -1.17 5.96 23.50
N GLY A 140 -1.55 4.78 23.00
CA GLY A 140 -1.40 3.52 23.72
C GLY A 140 0.05 3.14 24.00
N ILE A 141 0.93 3.27 22.99
CA ILE A 141 2.37 2.97 23.11
C ILE A 141 3.06 3.88 24.14
N ASN A 142 2.61 5.12 24.30
CA ASN A 142 3.16 6.05 25.28
C ASN A 142 2.82 5.69 26.74
N PHE A 143 1.93 4.72 26.97
CA PHE A 143 1.55 4.32 28.31
C PHE A 143 2.65 3.47 28.98
N VAL A 144 2.92 3.72 30.26
CA VAL A 144 4.00 3.05 31.01
C VAL A 144 3.87 1.52 31.07
N ALA A 145 2.64 1.00 30.99
CA ALA A 145 2.38 -0.43 31.02
C ALA A 145 2.38 -1.09 29.63
N TYR A 146 2.61 -0.33 28.55
CA TYR A 146 2.73 -0.92 27.22
C TYR A 146 3.85 -1.97 27.20
N GLN A 147 3.57 -3.10 26.57
CA GLN A 147 4.54 -4.14 26.25
C GLN A 147 4.29 -4.60 24.81
N PRO A 148 5.34 -4.91 24.02
CA PRO A 148 5.17 -5.46 22.68
C PRO A 148 4.35 -6.75 22.70
N GLY A 149 3.33 -6.82 21.83
CA GLY A 149 2.53 -8.02 21.60
C GLY A 149 3.05 -8.83 20.42
N PRO A 150 2.61 -10.10 20.27
CA PRO A 150 2.92 -10.89 19.09
C PRO A 150 2.16 -10.38 17.86
N TYR A 151 2.83 -10.36 16.71
CA TYR A 151 2.17 -10.15 15.41
C TYR A 151 1.50 -11.43 14.90
N SER A 152 0.42 -11.28 14.17
CA SER A 152 -0.19 -12.34 13.38
C SER A 152 0.66 -12.65 12.15
N GLU A 153 1.23 -13.84 12.06
CA GLU A 153 2.05 -14.25 10.92
C GLU A 153 1.27 -14.27 9.59
N THR A 154 -0.05 -14.42 9.64
CA THR A 154 -0.90 -14.50 8.43
C THR A 154 -1.45 -13.14 8.00
N ALA A 155 -1.82 -12.28 8.95
CA ALA A 155 -2.42 -10.98 8.65
C ALA A 155 -1.39 -9.84 8.62
N GLU A 156 -0.28 -9.96 9.37
CA GLU A 156 0.67 -8.89 9.63
C GLU A 156 2.08 -9.19 9.09
N PHE A 157 2.22 -10.15 8.17
CA PHE A 157 3.52 -10.47 7.52
C PHE A 157 4.21 -9.22 6.96
N GLY A 158 3.44 -8.27 6.40
CA GLY A 158 3.98 -7.03 5.88
C GLY A 158 4.60 -6.12 6.95
N VAL A 159 4.04 -6.15 8.17
CA VAL A 159 4.55 -5.41 9.34
C VAL A 159 5.84 -6.05 9.85
N ILE A 160 5.85 -7.39 9.97
CA ILE A 160 7.03 -8.16 10.36
C ILE A 160 8.20 -7.85 9.43
N ASP A 161 8.00 -7.96 8.11
CA ASP A 161 9.03 -7.66 7.12
C ASP A 161 9.55 -6.22 7.21
N PHE A 162 8.69 -5.25 7.54
CA PHE A 162 9.09 -3.85 7.69
C PHE A 162 9.99 -3.65 8.92
N ILE A 163 9.63 -4.26 10.06
CA ILE A 163 10.39 -4.17 11.31
C ILE A 163 11.74 -4.86 11.16
N ASP A 164 11.77 -6.02 10.50
CA ASP A 164 13.02 -6.73 10.20
C ASP A 164 13.94 -5.87 9.33
N TRP A 165 13.42 -5.33 8.22
CA TRP A 165 14.18 -4.42 7.36
C TRP A 165 14.71 -3.19 8.12
N TYR A 166 13.87 -2.57 8.95
CA TYR A 166 14.26 -1.40 9.74
C TYR A 166 15.37 -1.74 10.73
N SER A 167 15.22 -2.83 11.48
CA SER A 167 16.16 -3.25 12.51
C SER A 167 17.51 -3.63 11.92
N GLU A 168 17.52 -4.41 10.85
CA GLU A 168 18.73 -4.78 10.11
C GLU A 168 19.43 -3.54 9.54
N SER A 169 18.69 -2.67 8.85
CA SER A 169 19.23 -1.44 8.29
C SER A 169 19.82 -0.54 9.37
N LEU A 170 19.17 -0.43 10.53
CA LEU A 170 19.67 0.37 11.65
C LEU A 170 20.97 -0.22 12.21
N LEU A 171 21.01 -1.53 12.45
CA LEU A 171 22.20 -2.22 12.97
C LEU A 171 23.39 -2.12 12.02
N GLU A 172 23.17 -2.33 10.71
CA GLU A 172 24.19 -2.16 9.68
C GLU A 172 24.78 -0.75 9.68
N ASN A 173 23.93 0.27 9.75
CA ASN A 173 24.36 1.68 9.79
C ASN A 173 25.07 2.06 11.10
N LEU A 174 24.86 1.31 12.18
CA LEU A 174 25.60 1.44 13.44
C LEU A 174 26.93 0.66 13.44
N GLY A 175 27.27 -0.02 12.33
CA GLY A 175 28.52 -0.78 12.20
C GLY A 175 28.44 -2.21 12.74
N HIS A 176 27.23 -2.70 13.05
CA HIS A 176 27.03 -4.11 13.39
C HIS A 176 26.81 -4.91 12.09
N THR A 177 27.58 -5.96 11.87
CA THR A 177 27.37 -6.86 10.74
C THR A 177 26.06 -7.62 10.96
N ALA A 178 25.06 -7.40 10.09
CA ALA A 178 23.92 -8.27 10.03
C ALA A 178 24.42 -9.71 9.73
N PRO A 179 24.04 -10.73 10.52
CA PRO A 179 24.67 -12.06 10.48
C PRO A 179 24.54 -12.81 9.13
N HIS A 180 23.75 -12.30 8.18
CA HIS A 180 23.48 -12.92 6.90
C HIS A 180 24.12 -12.23 5.68
N LEU A 181 24.78 -11.07 5.85
CA LEU A 181 25.56 -10.44 4.78
C LEU A 181 27.01 -10.96 4.80
N LYS A 182 27.24 -12.08 4.13
CA LYS A 182 28.60 -12.44 3.71
C LYS A 182 28.87 -11.80 2.35
N LEU A 183 29.98 -11.08 2.23
CA LEU A 183 30.52 -10.66 0.94
C LEU A 183 30.68 -11.91 0.06
N ALA A 184 30.16 -11.85 -1.16
CA ALA A 184 30.46 -12.87 -2.15
C ALA A 184 31.97 -12.84 -2.41
N GLU A 185 32.69 -13.87 -1.97
CA GLU A 185 34.06 -14.10 -2.42
C GLU A 185 33.99 -14.44 -3.92
N GLY A 186 34.72 -13.65 -4.72
CA GLY A 186 34.76 -13.75 -6.18
C GLY A 186 35.57 -14.93 -6.69
#